data_AF-A0A7I8L4N8-F1
#
_entry.id   AF-A0A7I8L4N8-F1
#
_cell.length_a   1.000
_cell.length_b   1.000
_cell.length_c   1.000
_cell.angle_alpha   90.00
_cell.angle_beta   90.00
_cell.angle_gamma   90.00
#
_symmetry.space_group_name_H-M   'P 1'
#
loop_
_entity.id
_entity.type
_entity.pdbx_description
1 polymer ?
#
loop_
_entity_poly.entity_id
_entity_poly.type
_entity_poly.pdbx_seq_one_letter_code
_entity_poly.pdbx_strand_id
1 'polypeptide(L)'
;MESRQDLASILPLMPLTLRSSSLFWPPKAVDALKALSLGPDVSRVDSGKILFDAIIELRDSVRLSGEPLAFTAADGYTVFFDELISREDSRMWFGEVVPGLARLLLRLPSLLEAHYRYSDRIFGSGIAGLRILYPQEAGIVFLSQELIAALLACSFFCLFPPRSAGDLQIINFDCLFAGLYPNDKMSQKEKIKFLIHYFERVCSSIPTGFVSFERKVLSLEHSPQVISYPDVDFWGKSGMHLCSFKVSLSGFIEDQHYEALEVDFANERLGGGALSRGCLQEEIRFMINPELIAGMLFLPSMKKNEAIEIIGAERFSNYTGYASTLCFAGDHKDLRPLDYLRRRKRKIVAIDALCNPRMREFKIECIVRETNKAFCGFLNQSDYKLDLKQFEDCEFYESQLGHRISASNGQVHPIPSAHSEGEMNSDCSVADSNDKIGQLPGSSAPDETPGVATGNWGCGAFGGDLQLKSIIQWLAASQAQRPFILYYTFGEEPLQRLEQVTQWILLHGWTVGDLWNMLVEYSSQRFAGETSCCFFSWLLPEQNLRGFH
;
A
#
# COMPACT_ATOMS: atom_id res chain seq x y z
N MET A 1 -2.45 -28.05 9.04
CA MET A 1 -2.87 -26.63 9.19
C MET A 1 -3.06 -26.22 10.64
N GLU A 2 -3.34 -27.14 11.58
CA GLU A 2 -3.69 -26.80 12.98
C GLU A 2 -2.58 -26.15 13.82
N SER A 3 -1.31 -26.38 13.51
CA SER A 3 -0.18 -25.80 14.25
C SER A 3 0.24 -24.39 13.76
N ARG A 4 -0.46 -23.83 12.77
CA ARG A 4 -0.09 -22.59 12.10
C ARG A 4 -0.58 -21.36 12.86
N GLN A 5 0.36 -20.59 13.44
CA GLN A 5 0.04 -19.34 14.15
C GLN A 5 -0.48 -18.25 13.20
N ASP A 6 0.09 -18.17 12.00
CA ASP A 6 -0.37 -17.23 10.96
C ASP A 6 -1.84 -17.44 10.63
N LEU A 7 -2.25 -18.69 10.32
CA LEU A 7 -3.65 -19.05 10.12
C LEU A 7 -4.52 -18.80 11.35
N ALA A 8 -4.04 -19.14 12.55
CA ALA A 8 -4.83 -19.01 13.78
C ALA A 8 -5.30 -17.58 14.03
N SER A 9 -4.52 -16.56 13.64
CA SER A 9 -4.90 -15.16 13.78
C SER A 9 -6.08 -14.74 12.89
N ILE A 10 -6.18 -15.28 11.67
CA ILE A 10 -7.16 -14.86 10.67
C ILE A 10 -8.37 -15.80 10.57
N LEU A 11 -8.21 -17.07 10.95
CA LEU A 11 -9.25 -18.08 10.87
C LEU A 11 -10.57 -17.69 11.57
N PRO A 12 -10.59 -17.00 12.73
CA PRO A 12 -11.82 -16.52 13.34
C PRO A 12 -12.62 -15.53 12.47
N LEU A 13 -11.96 -14.86 11.53
CA LEU A 13 -12.59 -13.97 10.57
C LEU A 13 -13.05 -14.71 9.31
N MET A 14 -12.62 -15.94 9.07
CA MET A 14 -12.94 -16.68 7.85
C MET A 14 -14.28 -17.41 7.96
N PRO A 15 -15.05 -17.53 6.87
CA PRO A 15 -16.29 -18.30 6.85
C PRO A 15 -16.07 -19.84 6.76
N LEU A 16 -14.88 -20.29 7.16
CA LEU A 16 -14.42 -21.67 7.05
C LEU A 16 -14.22 -22.30 8.43
N THR A 17 -14.29 -23.61 8.47
CA THR A 17 -13.99 -24.42 9.64
C THR A 17 -12.73 -25.24 9.40
N LEU A 18 -11.87 -25.32 10.41
CA LEU A 18 -10.69 -26.18 10.39
C LEU A 18 -11.05 -27.53 11.05
N ARG A 19 -10.84 -28.63 10.33
CA ARG A 19 -11.06 -29.99 10.85
C ARG A 19 -9.98 -30.93 10.31
N SER A 20 -9.35 -31.72 11.18
CA SER A 20 -8.33 -32.70 10.76
C SER A 20 -7.27 -32.07 9.86
N SER A 21 -6.80 -30.89 10.27
CA SER A 21 -5.78 -30.11 9.54
C SER A 21 -6.13 -29.66 8.12
N SER A 22 -7.40 -29.69 7.72
CA SER A 22 -7.90 -29.17 6.43
C SER A 22 -9.04 -28.16 6.62
N LEU A 23 -9.18 -27.23 5.69
CA LEU A 23 -10.21 -26.18 5.72
C LEU A 23 -11.47 -26.62 4.97
N PHE A 24 -12.64 -26.30 5.52
CA PHE A 24 -13.94 -26.67 4.92
C PHE A 24 -14.99 -25.58 5.11
N TRP A 25 -15.82 -25.41 4.09
CA TRP A 25 -17.12 -24.75 4.24
C TRP A 25 -18.06 -25.59 5.11
N PRO A 26 -18.94 -24.96 5.91
CA PRO A 26 -20.09 -25.66 6.49
C PRO A 26 -20.93 -26.37 5.41
N PRO A 27 -21.49 -27.58 5.64
CA PRO A 27 -22.19 -28.34 4.61
C PRO A 27 -23.33 -27.57 3.91
N LYS A 28 -24.16 -26.85 4.68
CA LYS A 28 -25.24 -26.02 4.10
C LYS A 28 -24.72 -24.93 3.17
N ALA A 29 -23.57 -24.31 3.51
CA ALA A 29 -22.94 -23.31 2.66
C ALA A 29 -22.43 -23.94 1.35
N VAL A 30 -21.91 -25.17 1.40
CA VAL A 30 -21.51 -25.92 0.19
C VAL A 30 -22.71 -26.14 -0.74
N ASP A 31 -23.85 -26.55 -0.20
CA ASP A 31 -25.05 -26.81 -1.00
C ASP A 31 -25.59 -25.52 -1.65
N ALA A 32 -25.65 -24.43 -0.89
CA ALA A 32 -26.04 -23.12 -1.42
C ALA A 32 -25.06 -22.60 -2.50
N LEU A 33 -23.75 -22.68 -2.25
CA LEU A 33 -22.73 -22.30 -3.25
C LEU A 33 -22.78 -23.19 -4.50
N LYS A 34 -23.05 -24.49 -4.36
CA LYS A 34 -23.25 -25.39 -5.51
C LYS A 34 -24.48 -24.98 -6.32
N ALA A 35 -25.61 -24.69 -5.67
CA ALA A 35 -26.80 -24.22 -6.37
C ALA A 35 -26.51 -22.92 -7.15
N LEU A 36 -25.89 -21.92 -6.50
CA LEU A 36 -25.46 -20.67 -7.15
C LEU A 36 -24.52 -20.92 -8.34
N SER A 37 -23.58 -21.86 -8.19
CA SER A 37 -22.58 -22.17 -9.22
C SER A 37 -23.15 -22.77 -10.51
N LEU A 38 -24.38 -23.30 -10.45
CA LEU A 38 -25.12 -23.90 -11.56
C LEU A 38 -26.03 -22.90 -12.29
N GLY A 39 -26.07 -21.64 -11.84
CA GLY A 39 -26.85 -20.58 -12.49
C GLY A 39 -28.27 -20.40 -11.95
N PRO A 40 -28.99 -19.40 -12.49
CA PRO A 40 -30.32 -19.00 -12.01
C PRO A 40 -31.38 -20.08 -12.21
N ASP A 41 -31.25 -20.99 -13.20
CA ASP A 41 -32.21 -22.08 -13.41
C ASP A 41 -32.28 -23.06 -12.22
N VAL A 42 -31.17 -23.18 -11.47
CA VAL A 42 -31.07 -24.05 -10.29
C VAL A 42 -31.20 -23.24 -9.00
N SER A 43 -30.47 -22.13 -8.87
CA SER A 43 -30.45 -21.32 -7.64
C SER A 43 -31.67 -20.40 -7.50
N ARG A 44 -32.34 -20.08 -8.60
CA ARG A 44 -33.39 -19.05 -8.73
C ARG A 44 -32.92 -17.63 -8.46
N VAL A 45 -31.62 -17.39 -8.32
CA VAL A 45 -31.05 -16.06 -8.07
C VAL A 45 -30.84 -15.32 -9.39
N ASP A 46 -31.82 -14.49 -9.75
CA ASP A 46 -31.88 -13.78 -11.04
C ASP A 46 -32.13 -12.25 -10.91
N SER A 47 -32.11 -11.73 -9.69
CA SER A 47 -32.38 -10.33 -9.36
C SER A 47 -31.65 -9.91 -8.08
N GLY A 48 -31.47 -8.61 -7.89
CA GLY A 48 -30.81 -8.02 -6.72
C GLY A 48 -31.51 -8.37 -5.41
N LYS A 49 -32.84 -8.36 -5.41
CA LYS A 49 -33.65 -8.80 -4.27
C LYS A 49 -33.37 -10.25 -3.87
N ILE A 50 -33.47 -11.17 -4.83
CA ILE A 50 -33.31 -12.61 -4.55
C ILE A 50 -31.85 -12.94 -4.24
N LEU A 51 -30.89 -12.20 -4.80
CA LEU A 51 -29.49 -12.29 -4.41
C LEU A 51 -29.28 -11.93 -2.94
N PHE A 52 -29.94 -10.88 -2.46
CA PHE A 52 -29.84 -10.50 -1.05
C PHE A 52 -30.44 -11.58 -0.13
N ASP A 53 -31.58 -12.17 -0.50
CA ASP A 53 -32.14 -13.32 0.23
C ASP A 53 -31.14 -14.49 0.28
N ALA A 54 -30.48 -14.81 -0.83
CA ALA A 54 -29.43 -15.83 -0.88
C ALA A 54 -28.19 -15.48 -0.03
N ILE A 55 -27.82 -14.20 0.07
CA ILE A 55 -26.76 -13.72 0.98
C ILE A 55 -27.14 -14.01 2.43
N ILE A 56 -28.38 -13.76 2.83
CA ILE A 56 -28.86 -14.06 4.19
C ILE A 56 -28.79 -15.57 4.47
N GLU A 57 -29.28 -16.41 3.56
CA GLU A 57 -29.22 -17.87 3.71
C GLU A 57 -27.77 -18.42 3.81
N LEU A 58 -26.86 -17.86 3.02
CA LEU A 58 -25.43 -18.18 3.10
C LEU A 58 -24.82 -17.75 4.44
N ARG A 59 -25.13 -16.54 4.91
CA ARG A 59 -24.68 -16.04 6.23
C ARG A 59 -25.19 -16.92 7.37
N ASP A 60 -26.43 -17.35 7.31
CA ASP A 60 -27.00 -18.29 8.29
C ASP A 60 -26.23 -19.61 8.31
N SER A 61 -25.83 -20.09 7.13
CA SER A 61 -25.06 -21.33 6.97
C SER A 61 -23.65 -21.26 7.59
N VAL A 62 -23.10 -20.04 7.76
CA VAL A 62 -21.80 -19.78 8.41
C VAL A 62 -21.93 -19.17 9.80
N ARG A 63 -23.13 -19.25 10.42
CA ARG A 63 -23.42 -18.77 11.79
C ARG A 63 -23.35 -17.24 11.97
N LEU A 64 -23.68 -16.49 10.92
CA LEU A 64 -23.76 -15.02 10.94
C LEU A 64 -25.20 -14.48 11.01
N SER A 65 -26.18 -15.33 11.32
CA SER A 65 -27.62 -14.99 11.35
C SER A 65 -27.98 -13.91 12.38
N GLY A 66 -27.24 -13.84 13.49
CA GLY A 66 -27.44 -12.85 14.55
C GLY A 66 -26.72 -11.53 14.33
N GLU A 67 -25.89 -11.44 13.29
CA GLU A 67 -25.03 -10.30 13.03
C GLU A 67 -25.68 -9.40 11.97
N PRO A 68 -26.07 -8.16 12.32
CA PRO A 68 -26.83 -7.30 11.41
C PRO A 68 -25.97 -6.81 10.24
N LEU A 69 -26.59 -6.74 9.07
CA LEU A 69 -26.09 -5.98 7.92
C LEU A 69 -26.61 -4.53 7.99
N ALA A 70 -26.02 -3.64 7.21
CA ALA A 70 -26.52 -2.29 7.06
C ALA A 70 -28.03 -2.27 6.69
N PHE A 71 -28.81 -1.42 7.38
CA PHE A 71 -30.27 -1.43 7.36
C PHE A 71 -30.90 -1.39 5.95
N THR A 72 -30.31 -0.60 5.04
CA THR A 72 -30.80 -0.40 3.67
C THR A 72 -30.01 -1.20 2.63
N ALA A 73 -29.21 -2.20 3.05
CA ALA A 73 -28.42 -3.00 2.12
C ALA A 73 -29.30 -3.74 1.11
N ALA A 74 -30.38 -4.39 1.58
CA ALA A 74 -31.33 -5.10 0.71
C ALA A 74 -31.89 -4.19 -0.40
N ASP A 75 -32.28 -2.97 -0.03
CA ASP A 75 -32.77 -1.96 -0.97
C ASP A 75 -31.68 -1.58 -1.97
N GLY A 76 -30.44 -1.37 -1.49
CA GLY A 76 -29.30 -1.04 -2.34
C GLY A 76 -28.95 -2.11 -3.39
N TYR A 77 -28.98 -3.38 -3.01
CA TYR A 77 -28.78 -4.50 -3.95
C TYR A 77 -29.90 -4.54 -5.01
N THR A 78 -31.15 -4.40 -4.57
CA THR A 78 -32.33 -4.35 -5.46
C THR A 78 -32.21 -3.20 -6.44
N VAL A 79 -32.02 -1.97 -5.95
CA VAL A 79 -31.89 -0.76 -6.78
C VAL A 79 -30.75 -0.91 -7.79
N PHE A 80 -29.58 -1.40 -7.37
CA PHE A 80 -28.45 -1.51 -8.29
C PHE A 80 -28.71 -2.48 -9.44
N PHE A 81 -29.08 -3.73 -9.13
CA PHE A 81 -29.18 -4.81 -10.11
C PHE A 81 -30.49 -4.81 -10.89
N ASP A 82 -31.57 -4.30 -10.29
CA ASP A 82 -32.91 -4.39 -10.87
C ASP A 82 -33.34 -3.07 -11.56
N GLU A 83 -32.75 -1.93 -11.16
CA GLU A 83 -33.14 -0.61 -11.65
C GLU A 83 -32.01 0.18 -12.33
N LEU A 84 -30.79 0.18 -11.78
CA LEU A 84 -29.73 1.10 -12.20
C LEU A 84 -28.85 0.62 -13.37
N ILE A 85 -28.63 -0.69 -13.50
CA ILE A 85 -27.91 -1.29 -14.63
C ILE A 85 -28.88 -1.78 -15.71
N SER A 86 -28.38 -2.02 -16.92
CA SER A 86 -29.26 -2.49 -17.99
C SER A 86 -29.78 -3.91 -17.71
N ARG A 87 -30.94 -4.26 -18.26
CA ARG A 87 -31.48 -5.63 -18.14
C ARG A 87 -30.55 -6.68 -18.75
N GLU A 88 -29.76 -6.30 -19.74
CA GLU A 88 -28.77 -7.19 -20.36
C GLU A 88 -27.60 -7.43 -19.42
N ASP A 89 -27.03 -6.38 -18.85
CA ASP A 89 -25.93 -6.48 -17.86
C ASP A 89 -26.37 -7.26 -16.62
N SER A 90 -27.59 -7.01 -16.13
CA SER A 90 -28.16 -7.74 -14.99
C SER A 90 -28.31 -9.24 -15.29
N ARG A 91 -28.82 -9.61 -16.47
CA ARG A 91 -28.90 -11.02 -16.88
C ARG A 91 -27.53 -11.67 -17.01
N MET A 92 -26.56 -10.96 -17.58
CA MET A 92 -25.17 -11.44 -17.67
C MET A 92 -24.55 -11.63 -16.28
N TRP A 93 -24.79 -10.69 -15.37
CA TRP A 93 -24.32 -10.76 -13.99
C TRP A 93 -24.82 -12.02 -13.27
N PHE A 94 -26.13 -12.28 -13.32
CA PHE A 94 -26.72 -13.45 -12.66
C PHE A 94 -26.48 -14.76 -13.40
N GLY A 95 -26.35 -14.73 -14.74
CA GLY A 95 -26.10 -15.91 -15.57
C GLY A 95 -24.65 -16.40 -15.53
N GLU A 96 -23.68 -15.48 -15.45
CA GLU A 96 -22.26 -15.80 -15.61
C GLU A 96 -21.42 -15.45 -14.38
N VAL A 97 -21.59 -14.23 -13.84
CA VAL A 97 -20.69 -13.70 -12.81
C VAL A 97 -20.99 -14.30 -11.44
N VAL A 98 -22.24 -14.24 -10.95
CA VAL A 98 -22.63 -14.83 -9.67
C VAL A 98 -22.29 -16.34 -9.61
N PRO A 99 -22.56 -17.15 -10.65
CA PRO A 99 -22.13 -18.54 -10.70
C PRO A 99 -20.59 -18.70 -10.69
N GLY A 100 -19.88 -17.82 -11.41
CA GLY A 100 -18.42 -17.77 -11.41
C GLY A 100 -17.83 -17.51 -10.02
N LEU A 101 -18.38 -16.53 -9.29
CA LEU A 101 -17.98 -16.23 -7.92
C LEU A 101 -18.27 -17.40 -6.97
N ALA A 102 -19.42 -18.06 -7.13
CA ALA A 102 -19.75 -19.26 -6.33
C ALA A 102 -18.77 -20.42 -6.59
N ARG A 103 -18.39 -20.67 -7.86
CA ARG A 103 -17.33 -21.65 -8.22
C ARG A 103 -15.99 -21.30 -7.59
N LEU A 104 -15.63 -20.01 -7.58
CA LEU A 104 -14.41 -19.53 -6.94
C LEU A 104 -14.45 -19.77 -5.42
N LEU A 105 -15.56 -19.46 -4.76
CA LEU A 105 -15.74 -19.69 -3.33
C LEU A 105 -15.70 -21.17 -2.96
N LEU A 106 -16.26 -22.07 -3.78
CA LEU A 106 -16.13 -23.52 -3.56
C LEU A 106 -14.66 -23.97 -3.54
N ARG A 107 -13.75 -23.27 -4.22
CA ARG A 107 -12.30 -23.53 -4.23
C ARG A 107 -11.55 -22.84 -3.08
N LEU A 108 -12.14 -21.87 -2.39
CA LEU A 108 -11.50 -21.07 -1.33
C LEU A 108 -10.71 -21.90 -0.30
N PRO A 109 -11.22 -23.02 0.25
CA PRO A 109 -10.45 -23.79 1.24
C PRO A 109 -9.13 -24.33 0.66
N SER A 110 -9.20 -24.89 -0.55
CA SER A 110 -8.02 -25.39 -1.26
C SER A 110 -7.05 -24.27 -1.68
N LEU A 111 -7.57 -23.09 -2.05
CA LEU A 111 -6.77 -21.92 -2.38
C LEU A 111 -5.99 -21.40 -1.16
N LEU A 112 -6.64 -21.35 0.01
CA LEU A 112 -5.97 -20.96 1.26
C LEU A 112 -4.86 -21.94 1.63
N GLU A 113 -5.13 -23.25 1.60
CA GLU A 113 -4.11 -24.26 1.89
C GLU A 113 -2.93 -24.19 0.91
N ALA A 114 -3.21 -24.01 -0.38
CA ALA A 114 -2.18 -23.85 -1.40
C ALA A 114 -1.36 -22.56 -1.18
N HIS A 115 -2.02 -21.46 -0.83
CA HIS A 115 -1.39 -20.18 -0.49
C HIS A 115 -0.37 -20.33 0.64
N TYR A 116 -0.76 -20.93 1.76
CA TYR A 116 0.15 -21.13 2.88
C TYR A 116 1.36 -22.00 2.51
N ARG A 117 1.16 -23.10 1.76
CA ARG A 117 2.27 -23.95 1.28
C ARG A 117 3.19 -23.20 0.31
N TYR A 118 2.62 -22.38 -0.58
CA TYR A 118 3.39 -21.62 -1.55
C TYR A 118 4.20 -20.51 -0.87
N SER A 119 3.57 -19.76 0.02
CA SER A 119 4.20 -18.71 0.81
C SER A 119 5.41 -19.24 1.59
N ASP A 120 5.28 -20.39 2.26
CA ASP A 120 6.38 -21.02 2.99
C ASP A 120 7.56 -21.41 2.10
N ARG A 121 7.31 -21.81 0.84
CA ARG A 121 8.37 -22.16 -0.11
C ARG A 121 9.18 -20.94 -0.55
N ILE A 122 8.56 -19.76 -0.61
CA ILE A 122 9.20 -18.52 -1.06
C ILE A 122 9.88 -17.79 0.10
N PHE A 123 9.19 -17.67 1.25
CA PHE A 123 9.62 -16.80 2.35
C PHE A 123 10.05 -17.56 3.61
N GLY A 124 9.84 -18.87 3.67
CA GLY A 124 9.98 -19.65 4.89
C GLY A 124 8.67 -19.74 5.69
N SER A 125 8.61 -20.75 6.57
CA SER A 125 7.39 -21.13 7.29
C SER A 125 6.82 -19.98 8.14
N GLY A 126 5.58 -19.59 7.87
CA GLY A 126 4.84 -18.62 8.69
C GLY A 126 5.25 -17.16 8.52
N ILE A 127 6.12 -16.84 7.56
CA ILE A 127 6.68 -15.49 7.37
C ILE A 127 5.75 -14.57 6.57
N ALA A 128 5.13 -15.10 5.51
CA ALA A 128 4.33 -14.32 4.56
C ALA A 128 2.90 -14.86 4.34
N GLY A 129 2.48 -15.83 5.16
CA GLY A 129 1.14 -16.40 5.13
C GLY A 129 0.08 -15.36 5.52
N LEU A 130 -1.18 -15.62 5.13
CA LEU A 130 -2.29 -14.72 5.46
C LEU A 130 -2.50 -14.74 6.97
N ARG A 131 -2.38 -13.57 7.60
CA ARG A 131 -2.49 -13.36 9.04
C ARG A 131 -2.84 -11.92 9.32
N ILE A 132 -3.37 -11.62 10.50
CA ILE A 132 -3.47 -10.23 10.96
C ILE A 132 -2.05 -9.73 11.20
N LEU A 133 -1.70 -8.60 10.57
CA LEU A 133 -0.44 -7.89 10.82
C LEU A 133 -0.73 -6.81 11.86
N TYR A 134 -0.59 -7.14 13.15
CA TYR A 134 -0.98 -6.25 14.24
C TYR A 134 -0.16 -4.95 14.27
N PRO A 135 -0.68 -3.89 14.93
CA PRO A 135 0.11 -2.69 15.16
C PRO A 135 1.43 -2.98 15.87
N GLN A 136 2.48 -2.29 15.44
CA GLN A 136 3.88 -2.44 15.86
C GLN A 136 4.55 -3.75 15.42
N GLU A 137 3.89 -4.59 14.62
CA GLU A 137 4.48 -5.80 14.05
C GLU A 137 4.82 -5.59 12.58
N ALA A 138 6.10 -5.29 12.29
CA ALA A 138 6.56 -5.23 10.90
C ALA A 138 6.45 -6.62 10.25
N GLY A 139 5.98 -6.67 9.00
CA GLY A 139 5.82 -7.95 8.32
C GLY A 139 5.11 -7.85 6.99
N ILE A 140 5.07 -8.97 6.28
CA ILE A 140 4.53 -9.09 4.94
C ILE A 140 3.44 -10.17 4.88
N VAL A 141 2.41 -9.95 4.06
CA VAL A 141 1.42 -10.93 3.63
C VAL A 141 1.48 -10.98 2.10
N PHE A 142 1.67 -12.17 1.52
CA PHE A 142 1.90 -12.34 0.09
C PHE A 142 0.81 -13.21 -0.56
N LEU A 143 -0.16 -12.60 -1.23
CA LEU A 143 -1.37 -13.28 -1.72
C LEU A 143 -1.33 -13.47 -3.23
N SER A 144 -1.86 -14.58 -3.73
CA SER A 144 -2.18 -14.69 -5.16
C SER A 144 -3.39 -13.82 -5.49
N GLN A 145 -3.45 -13.27 -6.70
CA GLN A 145 -4.60 -12.50 -7.15
C GLN A 145 -5.89 -13.35 -7.18
N GLU A 146 -5.79 -14.64 -7.50
CA GLU A 146 -6.90 -15.59 -7.40
C GLU A 146 -7.45 -15.72 -5.97
N LEU A 147 -6.58 -15.79 -4.96
CA LEU A 147 -7.03 -15.81 -3.56
C LEU A 147 -7.67 -14.48 -3.18
N ILE A 148 -7.11 -13.34 -3.62
CA ILE A 148 -7.71 -12.02 -3.40
C ILE A 148 -9.11 -11.95 -4.00
N ALA A 149 -9.32 -12.42 -5.23
CA ALA A 149 -10.64 -12.49 -5.85
C ALA A 149 -11.63 -13.33 -5.02
N ALA A 150 -11.18 -14.47 -4.46
CA ALA A 150 -12.03 -15.29 -3.60
C ALA A 150 -12.38 -14.58 -2.28
N LEU A 151 -11.43 -13.84 -1.68
CA LEU A 151 -11.67 -13.05 -0.47
C LEU A 151 -12.63 -11.89 -0.73
N LEU A 152 -12.51 -11.20 -1.87
CA LEU A 152 -13.45 -10.15 -2.25
C LEU A 152 -14.83 -10.70 -2.62
N ALA A 153 -14.90 -11.92 -3.18
CA ALA A 153 -16.18 -12.61 -3.34
C ALA A 153 -16.84 -12.87 -1.98
N CYS A 154 -16.08 -13.27 -0.95
CA CYS A 154 -16.62 -13.35 0.41
C CYS A 154 -17.14 -11.99 0.91
N SER A 155 -16.45 -10.88 0.61
CA SER A 155 -16.91 -9.54 0.95
C SER A 155 -18.22 -9.15 0.24
N PHE A 156 -18.35 -9.50 -1.04
CA PHE A 156 -19.58 -9.28 -1.82
C PHE A 156 -20.76 -10.05 -1.24
N PHE A 157 -20.59 -11.34 -0.95
CA PHE A 157 -21.63 -12.14 -0.27
C PHE A 157 -21.75 -11.86 1.24
N CYS A 158 -21.07 -10.83 1.74
CA CYS A 158 -21.06 -10.43 3.14
C CYS A 158 -20.76 -11.59 4.10
N LEU A 159 -19.74 -12.40 3.84
CA LEU A 159 -19.46 -13.63 4.61
C LEU A 159 -18.43 -13.45 5.73
N PHE A 160 -17.94 -12.23 5.96
CA PHE A 160 -17.08 -11.95 7.11
C PHE A 160 -17.92 -11.56 8.33
N PRO A 161 -17.54 -12.00 9.55
CA PRO A 161 -18.18 -11.54 10.77
C PRO A 161 -17.98 -10.03 10.96
N PRO A 162 -18.89 -9.35 11.67
CA PRO A 162 -18.69 -7.97 12.04
C PRO A 162 -17.48 -7.85 12.95
N ARG A 163 -16.83 -6.69 12.89
CA ARG A 163 -15.57 -6.45 13.60
C ARG A 163 -15.86 -5.59 14.82
N SER A 164 -15.29 -5.96 15.96
CA SER A 164 -15.29 -5.10 17.14
C SER A 164 -14.67 -3.75 16.78
N ALA A 165 -15.37 -2.67 17.11
CA ALA A 165 -14.93 -1.31 16.85
C ALA A 165 -13.58 -1.07 17.54
N GLY A 166 -12.49 -1.00 16.76
CA GLY A 166 -11.16 -0.73 17.31
C GLY A 166 -10.07 -0.83 16.27
N ASP A 167 -9.87 -2.03 15.72
CA ASP A 167 -8.61 -2.33 15.02
C ASP A 167 -8.75 -2.53 13.52
N LEU A 168 -9.76 -3.27 13.04
CA LEU A 168 -9.88 -3.64 11.62
C LEU A 168 -11.08 -2.98 10.92
N GLN A 169 -10.93 -2.64 9.63
CA GLN A 169 -11.92 -1.94 8.83
C GLN A 169 -13.09 -2.84 8.41
N ILE A 170 -14.30 -2.30 8.19
CA ILE A 170 -15.40 -3.10 7.61
C ILE A 170 -15.02 -3.51 6.19
N ILE A 171 -15.23 -4.79 5.84
CA ILE A 171 -14.87 -5.32 4.51
C ILE A 171 -16.06 -5.87 3.72
N ASN A 172 -17.20 -6.12 4.36
CA ASN A 172 -18.40 -6.56 3.65
C ASN A 172 -18.96 -5.39 2.83
N PHE A 173 -19.61 -5.70 1.70
CA PHE A 173 -20.09 -4.68 0.76
C PHE A 173 -21.49 -4.15 1.14
N ASP A 174 -22.08 -4.60 2.24
CA ASP A 174 -23.42 -4.19 2.69
C ASP A 174 -23.54 -2.67 2.85
N CYS A 175 -22.54 -2.02 3.45
CA CYS A 175 -22.50 -0.56 3.59
C CYS A 175 -22.32 0.18 2.25
N LEU A 176 -21.66 -0.44 1.27
CA LEU A 176 -21.50 0.10 -0.07
C LEU A 176 -22.85 0.13 -0.81
N PHE A 177 -23.59 -0.99 -0.78
CA PHE A 177 -24.92 -1.06 -1.38
C PHE A 177 -25.95 -0.24 -0.61
N ALA A 178 -25.94 -0.29 0.72
CA ALA A 178 -26.81 0.54 1.56
C ALA A 178 -26.67 2.04 1.28
N GLY A 179 -25.48 2.47 0.83
CA GLY A 179 -25.21 3.85 0.45
C GLY A 179 -25.98 4.37 -0.77
N LEU A 180 -26.61 3.49 -1.57
CA LEU A 180 -27.45 3.88 -2.70
C LEU A 180 -28.84 4.39 -2.26
N TYR A 181 -29.37 3.86 -1.16
CA TYR A 181 -30.73 4.17 -0.71
C TYR A 181 -30.75 5.04 0.56
N PRO A 182 -31.66 6.03 0.71
CA PRO A 182 -32.68 6.48 -0.26
C PRO A 182 -32.18 7.52 -1.26
N ASN A 183 -30.92 7.96 -1.16
CA ASN A 183 -30.36 9.03 -1.98
C ASN A 183 -29.32 8.44 -2.94
N ASP A 184 -29.72 8.27 -4.20
CA ASP A 184 -28.87 7.82 -5.32
C ASP A 184 -27.73 8.81 -5.59
N LYS A 185 -26.70 8.80 -4.75
CA LYS A 185 -25.47 9.55 -5.05
C LYS A 185 -24.82 8.91 -6.27
N MET A 186 -24.70 9.68 -7.34
CA MET A 186 -24.11 9.23 -8.60
C MET A 186 -22.76 8.53 -8.37
N SER A 187 -21.88 9.12 -7.57
CA SER A 187 -20.58 8.51 -7.26
C SER A 187 -20.66 7.15 -6.57
N GLN A 188 -21.72 6.87 -5.79
CA GLN A 188 -21.91 5.58 -5.12
C GLN A 188 -22.25 4.47 -6.13
N LYS A 189 -23.13 4.77 -7.09
CA LYS A 189 -23.43 3.87 -8.22
C LYS A 189 -22.15 3.56 -9.00
N GLU A 190 -21.37 4.59 -9.31
CA GLU A 190 -20.15 4.45 -10.09
C GLU A 190 -19.12 3.59 -9.34
N LYS A 191 -18.93 3.78 -8.03
CA LYS A 191 -18.10 2.90 -7.17
C LYS A 191 -18.48 1.43 -7.30
N ILE A 192 -19.78 1.10 -7.25
CA ILE A 192 -20.23 -0.29 -7.40
C ILE A 192 -19.86 -0.83 -8.79
N LYS A 193 -20.03 -0.06 -9.86
CA LYS A 193 -19.63 -0.48 -11.21
C LYS A 193 -18.15 -0.88 -11.32
N PHE A 194 -17.24 -0.19 -10.63
CA PHE A 194 -15.83 -0.58 -10.62
C PHE A 194 -15.62 -1.99 -10.07
N LEU A 195 -16.32 -2.35 -8.99
CA LEU A 195 -16.21 -3.66 -8.34
C LEU A 195 -16.92 -4.75 -9.14
N ILE A 196 -18.05 -4.42 -9.76
CA ILE A 196 -18.77 -5.31 -10.69
C ILE A 196 -17.87 -5.66 -11.88
N HIS A 197 -17.25 -4.66 -12.50
CA HIS A 197 -16.29 -4.85 -13.60
C HIS A 197 -15.09 -5.71 -13.18
N TYR A 198 -14.58 -5.53 -11.97
CA TYR A 198 -13.53 -6.39 -11.43
C TYR A 198 -13.99 -7.86 -11.34
N PHE A 199 -15.18 -8.11 -10.83
CA PHE A 199 -15.72 -9.47 -10.74
C PHE A 199 -15.97 -10.10 -12.12
N GLU A 200 -16.46 -9.32 -13.09
CA GLU A 200 -16.59 -9.75 -14.49
C GLU A 200 -15.23 -10.17 -15.07
N ARG A 201 -14.19 -9.34 -14.87
CA ARG A 201 -12.82 -9.61 -15.32
C ARG A 201 -12.23 -10.87 -14.72
N VAL A 202 -12.33 -11.07 -13.39
CA VAL A 202 -11.73 -12.26 -12.73
C VAL A 202 -12.52 -13.54 -13.01
N CYS A 203 -13.83 -13.46 -13.24
CA CYS A 203 -14.65 -14.61 -13.65
C CYS A 203 -14.40 -15.00 -15.12
N SER A 204 -14.12 -14.03 -15.99
CA SER A 204 -13.78 -14.25 -17.40
C SER A 204 -12.35 -14.79 -17.58
N SER A 205 -11.38 -14.18 -16.90
CA SER A 205 -9.97 -14.57 -16.96
C SER A 205 -9.28 -14.23 -15.64
N ILE A 206 -9.14 -15.24 -14.78
CA ILE A 206 -8.56 -15.03 -13.46
C ILE A 206 -7.09 -14.59 -13.53
N PRO A 207 -6.69 -13.51 -12.85
CA PRO A 207 -5.30 -13.09 -12.81
C PRO A 207 -4.44 -14.11 -12.04
N THR A 208 -3.25 -14.41 -12.56
CA THR A 208 -2.34 -15.44 -12.02
C THR A 208 -1.10 -14.87 -11.34
N GLY A 209 -1.04 -13.55 -11.13
CA GLY A 209 0.04 -12.88 -10.42
C GLY A 209 -0.18 -12.89 -8.91
N PHE A 210 0.63 -12.08 -8.23
CA PHE A 210 0.60 -11.93 -6.78
C PHE A 210 0.58 -10.47 -6.37
N VAL A 211 0.13 -10.24 -5.13
CA VAL A 211 0.16 -8.94 -4.47
C VAL A 211 0.74 -9.13 -3.07
N SER A 212 1.73 -8.32 -2.71
CA SER A 212 2.27 -8.28 -1.36
C SER A 212 1.77 -7.05 -0.61
N PHE A 213 1.48 -7.23 0.67
CA PHE A 213 1.12 -6.19 1.61
C PHE A 213 2.15 -6.20 2.74
N GLU A 214 2.89 -5.12 2.90
CA GLU A 214 3.91 -4.96 3.93
C GLU A 214 3.49 -3.88 4.92
N ARG A 215 3.44 -4.22 6.21
CA ARG A 215 3.38 -3.24 7.30
C ARG A 215 4.80 -2.83 7.65
N LYS A 216 5.13 -1.58 7.39
CA LYS A 216 6.39 -0.95 7.79
C LYS A 216 6.25 -0.34 9.17
N VAL A 217 7.29 -0.45 9.99
CA VAL A 217 7.32 0.08 11.36
C VAL A 217 8.69 0.70 11.61
N LEU A 218 8.73 1.98 11.96
CA LEU A 218 9.91 2.59 12.56
C LEU A 218 9.93 2.24 14.06
N SER A 219 11.05 1.72 14.56
CA SER A 219 11.15 1.30 15.96
C SER A 219 10.97 2.49 16.89
N LEU A 220 10.13 2.37 17.92
CA LEU A 220 10.05 3.39 18.97
C LEU A 220 11.18 3.26 20.00
N GLU A 221 11.86 2.12 20.00
CA GLU A 221 13.05 1.87 20.82
C GLU A 221 14.30 2.34 20.06
N HIS A 222 15.20 2.98 20.80
CA HIS A 222 16.51 3.36 20.30
C HIS A 222 17.42 2.13 20.29
N SER A 223 17.69 1.60 19.11
CA SER A 223 18.61 0.48 18.92
C SER A 223 19.43 0.72 17.65
N PRO A 224 20.76 0.54 17.67
CA PRO A 224 21.59 0.72 16.48
C PRO A 224 21.24 -0.24 15.34
N GLN A 225 20.56 -1.35 15.64
CA GLN A 225 20.25 -2.41 14.68
C GLN A 225 18.93 -2.18 13.90
N VAL A 226 18.13 -1.19 14.30
CA VAL A 226 16.81 -0.92 13.71
C VAL A 226 16.63 0.59 13.54
N ILE A 227 15.91 0.99 12.50
CA ILE A 227 15.66 2.40 12.23
C ILE A 227 14.66 2.91 13.26
N SER A 228 15.17 3.66 14.22
CA SER A 228 14.38 4.30 15.25
C SER A 228 13.54 5.44 14.68
N TYR A 229 12.42 5.72 15.34
CA TYR A 229 11.54 6.83 15.03
C TYR A 229 12.29 8.15 15.25
N PRO A 230 12.58 8.92 14.17
CA PRO A 230 13.41 10.10 14.30
C PRO A 230 12.85 11.18 15.23
N ASP A 231 13.71 11.89 15.95
CA ASP A 231 13.34 13.07 16.73
C ASP A 231 13.73 14.36 16.01
N VAL A 232 13.52 15.50 16.67
CA VAL A 232 13.82 16.84 16.12
C VAL A 232 15.32 16.97 15.80
N ASP A 233 16.17 16.41 16.66
CA ASP A 233 17.62 16.50 16.55
C ASP A 233 18.14 15.68 15.36
N PHE A 234 17.58 14.49 15.12
CA PHE A 234 17.89 13.69 13.95
C PHE A 234 17.70 14.48 12.65
N TRP A 235 16.52 15.11 12.51
CA TRP A 235 16.21 15.87 11.30
C TRP A 235 17.09 17.11 11.18
N GLY A 236 17.25 17.88 12.26
CA GLY A 236 18.02 19.12 12.25
C GLY A 236 19.52 18.95 12.02
N LYS A 237 20.07 17.74 12.29
CA LYS A 237 21.49 17.40 12.09
C LYS A 237 21.75 16.60 10.81
N SER A 238 20.72 16.30 10.00
CA SER A 238 20.89 15.48 8.81
C SER A 238 21.70 16.21 7.73
N GLY A 239 22.85 15.62 7.36
CA GLY A 239 23.68 16.07 6.24
C GLY A 239 23.26 15.52 4.87
N MET A 240 22.11 14.84 4.78
CA MET A 240 21.64 14.28 3.50
C MET A 240 21.29 15.38 2.51
N HIS A 241 21.73 15.24 1.27
CA HIS A 241 21.35 16.15 0.20
C HIS A 241 19.88 15.98 -0.19
N LEU A 242 19.23 17.08 -0.54
CA LEU A 242 17.86 17.06 -1.04
C LEU A 242 17.81 16.40 -2.43
N CYS A 243 16.86 15.47 -2.63
CA CYS A 243 16.66 14.82 -3.91
C CYS A 243 16.04 15.77 -4.95
N SER A 244 16.02 15.36 -6.23
CA SER A 244 15.35 16.13 -7.28
C SER A 244 13.86 16.31 -6.96
N PHE A 245 13.33 17.53 -7.17
CA PHE A 245 11.91 17.85 -7.01
C PHE A 245 11.30 18.20 -8.37
N LYS A 246 10.34 17.41 -8.83
CA LYS A 246 9.64 17.59 -10.12
C LYS A 246 8.21 18.02 -9.85
N VAL A 247 7.81 19.19 -10.35
CA VAL A 247 6.45 19.73 -10.19
C VAL A 247 5.61 19.38 -11.41
N SER A 248 4.39 18.88 -11.20
CA SER A 248 3.39 18.74 -12.26
C SER A 248 2.10 19.46 -11.87
N LEU A 249 1.59 20.31 -12.76
CA LEU A 249 0.35 21.06 -12.54
C LEU A 249 -0.91 20.22 -12.74
N SER A 250 -0.80 19.10 -13.46
CA SER A 250 -1.93 18.23 -13.81
C SER A 250 -1.48 16.78 -13.97
N GLY A 251 -2.43 15.86 -14.15
CA GLY A 251 -2.18 14.42 -14.20
C GLY A 251 -2.52 13.71 -12.90
N PHE A 252 -2.28 12.40 -12.87
CA PHE A 252 -2.66 11.53 -11.76
C PHE A 252 -1.47 10.69 -11.31
N ILE A 253 -1.46 10.32 -10.03
CA ILE A 253 -0.38 9.55 -9.43
C ILE A 253 -0.29 8.15 -10.07
N GLU A 254 -1.42 7.51 -10.34
CA GLU A 254 -1.55 6.18 -10.97
C GLU A 254 -1.11 6.12 -12.44
N ASP A 255 -1.08 7.28 -13.11
CA ASP A 255 -0.77 7.42 -14.54
C ASP A 255 0.69 7.83 -14.79
N GLN A 256 1.47 8.01 -13.72
CA GLN A 256 2.88 8.35 -13.80
C GLN A 256 3.69 7.31 -14.60
N HIS A 257 4.74 7.77 -15.30
CA HIS A 257 5.54 6.93 -16.22
C HIS A 257 6.95 6.59 -15.72
N TYR A 258 7.29 7.01 -14.50
CA TYR A 258 8.56 6.73 -13.86
C TYR A 258 8.50 5.45 -13.02
N GLU A 259 9.67 4.94 -12.64
CA GLU A 259 9.77 3.96 -11.56
C GLU A 259 9.65 4.70 -10.21
N ALA A 260 8.44 4.72 -9.65
CA ALA A 260 8.12 5.48 -8.44
C ALA A 260 7.17 4.72 -7.51
N LEU A 261 7.27 5.02 -6.22
CA LEU A 261 6.24 4.73 -5.23
C LEU A 261 5.05 5.65 -5.48
N GLU A 262 3.86 5.09 -5.63
CA GLU A 262 2.62 5.82 -5.84
C GLU A 262 1.94 6.03 -4.48
N VAL A 263 1.89 7.28 -4.01
CA VAL A 263 1.37 7.58 -2.68
C VAL A 263 -0.15 7.52 -2.64
N ASP A 264 -0.67 6.72 -1.72
CA ASP A 264 -2.07 6.69 -1.30
C ASP A 264 -2.25 7.61 -0.08
N PHE A 265 -3.13 8.60 -0.22
CA PHE A 265 -3.44 9.60 0.81
C PHE A 265 -4.40 9.01 1.83
N ALA A 266 -3.89 8.01 2.53
CA ALA A 266 -4.69 7.07 3.27
C ALA A 266 -5.36 7.66 4.52
N ASN A 267 -6.44 7.02 4.95
CA ASN A 267 -6.85 7.04 6.34
C ASN A 267 -5.92 6.13 7.19
N GLU A 268 -5.83 6.36 8.51
CA GLU A 268 -5.09 5.44 9.38
C GLU A 268 -5.62 4.00 9.29
N ARG A 269 -6.92 3.84 8.99
CA ARG A 269 -7.53 2.58 8.59
C ARG A 269 -7.53 2.49 7.08
N LEU A 270 -6.62 1.68 6.55
CA LEU A 270 -6.43 1.45 5.12
C LEU A 270 -7.78 1.29 4.37
N GLY A 271 -7.90 1.98 3.25
CA GLY A 271 -9.07 1.99 2.39
C GLY A 271 -10.15 2.98 2.83
N GLY A 272 -10.04 3.60 4.00
CA GLY A 272 -10.94 4.69 4.43
C GLY A 272 -12.42 4.37 4.20
N GLY A 273 -13.12 5.23 3.46
CA GLY A 273 -14.52 5.06 3.10
C GLY A 273 -14.78 4.23 1.84
N ALA A 274 -13.82 3.43 1.35
CA ALA A 274 -13.90 2.75 0.04
C ALA A 274 -15.13 1.84 -0.09
N LEU A 275 -15.50 1.13 0.99
CA LEU A 275 -16.70 0.28 1.03
C LEU A 275 -17.90 0.95 1.71
N SER A 276 -17.89 2.28 1.78
CA SER A 276 -19.02 3.09 2.25
C SER A 276 -19.16 4.33 1.35
N ARG A 277 -19.22 5.54 1.94
CA ARG A 277 -19.52 6.81 1.24
C ARG A 277 -18.28 7.61 0.81
N GLY A 278 -17.07 7.18 1.21
CA GLY A 278 -15.83 7.86 0.81
C GLY A 278 -15.62 7.80 -0.70
N CYS A 279 -15.06 8.85 -1.30
CA CYS A 279 -14.91 8.96 -2.75
C CYS A 279 -13.79 9.94 -3.14
N LEU A 280 -12.76 10.07 -2.32
CA LEU A 280 -11.60 10.91 -2.58
C LEU A 280 -10.47 10.04 -3.15
N GLN A 281 -9.22 10.51 -3.06
CA GLN A 281 -8.08 9.86 -3.70
C GLN A 281 -7.90 8.39 -3.27
N GLU A 282 -7.89 8.09 -1.96
CA GLU A 282 -7.75 6.71 -1.44
C GLU A 282 -8.89 5.81 -1.95
N GLU A 283 -10.14 6.26 -1.83
CA GLU A 283 -11.27 5.42 -2.23
C GLU A 283 -11.32 5.18 -3.74
N ILE A 284 -11.01 6.20 -4.56
CA ILE A 284 -10.91 6.04 -6.02
C ILE A 284 -9.81 5.04 -6.35
N ARG A 285 -8.67 5.11 -5.66
CA ARG A 285 -7.56 4.16 -5.84
C ARG A 285 -8.01 2.72 -5.59
N PHE A 286 -8.76 2.50 -4.52
CA PHE A 286 -9.32 1.18 -4.17
C PHE A 286 -10.39 0.71 -5.16
N MET A 287 -11.09 1.61 -5.87
CA MET A 287 -12.02 1.22 -6.91
C MET A 287 -11.32 0.83 -8.22
N ILE A 288 -10.27 1.55 -8.64
CA ILE A 288 -9.54 1.21 -9.87
C ILE A 288 -8.56 0.04 -9.67
N ASN A 289 -8.11 -0.20 -8.43
CA ASN A 289 -7.30 -1.33 -7.99
C ASN A 289 -8.02 -2.14 -6.88
N PRO A 290 -9.11 -2.89 -7.16
CA PRO A 290 -9.89 -3.56 -6.11
C PRO A 290 -9.12 -4.55 -5.25
N GLU A 291 -8.00 -5.08 -5.73
CA GLU A 291 -7.13 -5.97 -4.96
C GLU A 291 -6.60 -5.34 -3.67
N LEU A 292 -6.53 -3.99 -3.59
CA LEU A 292 -6.15 -3.26 -2.37
C LEU A 292 -7.13 -3.50 -1.21
N ILE A 293 -8.41 -3.76 -1.51
CA ILE A 293 -9.46 -4.03 -0.52
C ILE A 293 -9.12 -5.26 0.32
N ALA A 294 -8.37 -6.23 -0.22
CA ALA A 294 -7.94 -7.39 0.56
C ALA A 294 -7.11 -7.01 1.79
N GLY A 295 -6.31 -5.93 1.71
CA GLY A 295 -5.53 -5.41 2.83
C GLY A 295 -6.42 -5.01 4.02
N MET A 296 -7.63 -4.52 3.75
CA MET A 296 -8.62 -4.17 4.79
C MET A 296 -8.99 -5.38 5.66
N LEU A 297 -8.79 -6.63 5.19
CA LEU A 297 -9.11 -7.84 5.94
C LEU A 297 -8.21 -8.06 7.15
N PHE A 298 -6.93 -7.69 7.03
CA PHE A 298 -5.90 -8.16 7.96
C PHE A 298 -4.89 -7.07 8.37
N LEU A 299 -5.08 -5.82 7.92
CA LEU A 299 -4.28 -4.67 8.33
C LEU A 299 -5.09 -3.75 9.26
N PRO A 300 -4.86 -3.80 10.58
CA PRO A 300 -5.42 -2.84 11.52
C PRO A 300 -4.97 -1.39 11.30
N SER A 301 -5.59 -0.46 12.03
CA SER A 301 -5.20 0.97 12.02
C SER A 301 -3.68 1.18 12.20
N MET A 302 -3.10 2.02 11.35
CA MET A 302 -1.70 2.43 11.41
C MET A 302 -1.46 3.39 12.58
N LYS A 303 -0.40 3.15 13.35
CA LYS A 303 0.14 4.09 14.34
C LYS A 303 1.02 5.12 13.64
N LYS A 304 1.41 6.17 14.36
CA LYS A 304 2.21 7.30 13.84
C LYS A 304 3.53 6.90 13.18
N ASN A 305 4.11 5.77 13.59
CA ASN A 305 5.40 5.24 13.14
C ASN A 305 5.27 4.14 12.06
N GLU A 306 4.07 3.94 11.51
CA GLU A 306 3.79 2.83 10.58
C GLU A 306 3.40 3.34 9.20
N ALA A 307 3.58 2.52 8.19
CA ALA A 307 3.05 2.73 6.84
C ALA A 307 2.71 1.37 6.22
N ILE A 308 1.93 1.37 5.15
CA ILE A 308 1.61 0.13 4.42
C ILE A 308 2.11 0.25 2.99
N GLU A 309 2.94 -0.69 2.55
CA GLU A 309 3.36 -0.80 1.15
C GLU A 309 2.64 -1.98 0.49
N ILE A 310 2.12 -1.75 -0.72
CA ILE A 310 1.40 -2.74 -1.50
C ILE A 310 2.04 -2.82 -2.89
N ILE A 311 2.54 -4.00 -3.25
CA ILE A 311 3.19 -4.24 -4.54
C ILE A 311 2.41 -5.29 -5.30
N GLY A 312 2.11 -5.03 -6.58
CA GLY A 312 1.54 -6.03 -7.48
C GLY A 312 0.09 -5.82 -7.89
N ALA A 313 -0.62 -4.90 -7.23
CA ALA A 313 -2.03 -4.68 -7.49
C ALA A 313 -2.29 -4.23 -8.94
N GLU A 314 -3.18 -4.94 -9.64
CA GLU A 314 -3.61 -4.62 -11.00
C GLU A 314 -4.63 -3.49 -11.02
N ARG A 315 -4.57 -2.63 -12.05
CA ARG A 315 -5.62 -1.65 -12.33
C ARG A 315 -6.59 -2.28 -13.32
N PHE A 316 -7.86 -2.37 -12.92
CA PHE A 316 -8.91 -3.00 -13.73
C PHE A 316 -9.76 -2.00 -14.50
N SER A 317 -9.77 -0.74 -14.06
CA SER A 317 -10.74 0.25 -14.55
C SER A 317 -10.11 1.63 -14.79
N ASN A 318 -10.61 2.30 -15.82
CA ASN A 318 -10.41 3.73 -16.05
C ASN A 318 -11.52 4.53 -15.36
N TYR A 319 -11.25 5.81 -15.10
CA TYR A 319 -12.24 6.70 -14.50
C TYR A 319 -12.10 8.13 -15.04
N THR A 320 -13.15 8.92 -14.84
CA THR A 320 -13.12 10.37 -14.99
C THR A 320 -13.77 11.02 -13.77
N GLY A 321 -13.51 12.32 -13.56
CA GLY A 321 -14.08 13.06 -12.44
C GLY A 321 -13.45 12.70 -11.10
N TYR A 322 -13.97 13.31 -10.04
CA TYR A 322 -13.45 13.18 -8.67
C TYR A 322 -14.58 13.43 -7.66
N ALA A 323 -14.53 12.80 -6.48
CA ALA A 323 -15.57 12.94 -5.46
C ALA A 323 -16.97 12.66 -6.03
N SER A 324 -17.91 13.59 -5.88
CA SER A 324 -19.29 13.44 -6.35
C SER A 324 -19.44 13.28 -7.87
N THR A 325 -18.40 13.63 -8.64
CA THR A 325 -18.39 13.56 -10.12
C THR A 325 -17.67 12.32 -10.66
N LEU A 326 -17.22 11.42 -9.79
CA LEU A 326 -16.57 10.17 -10.20
C LEU A 326 -17.48 9.39 -11.15
N CYS A 327 -16.91 8.97 -12.29
CA CYS A 327 -17.55 8.07 -13.25
C CYS A 327 -16.62 6.91 -13.61
N PHE A 328 -17.18 5.71 -13.70
CA PHE A 328 -16.52 4.56 -14.31
C PHE A 328 -16.36 4.81 -15.82
N ALA A 329 -15.14 4.69 -16.33
CA ALA A 329 -14.79 4.97 -17.72
C ALA A 329 -14.31 3.72 -18.49
N GLY A 330 -14.76 2.54 -18.07
CA GLY A 330 -14.51 1.29 -18.77
C GLY A 330 -13.24 0.56 -18.34
N ASP A 331 -12.94 -0.50 -19.08
CA ASP A 331 -11.85 -1.43 -18.83
C ASP A 331 -10.47 -0.78 -18.90
N HIS A 332 -9.59 -1.16 -17.96
CA HIS A 332 -8.16 -0.90 -18.05
C HIS A 332 -7.39 -2.20 -18.24
N LYS A 333 -6.57 -2.25 -19.28
CA LYS A 333 -5.62 -3.34 -19.52
C LYS A 333 -4.27 -2.93 -18.97
N ASP A 334 -3.95 -3.43 -17.80
CA ASP A 334 -2.67 -3.12 -17.17
C ASP A 334 -1.53 -3.86 -17.87
N LEU A 335 -0.69 -3.11 -18.58
CA LEU A 335 0.46 -3.64 -19.31
C LEU A 335 1.78 -3.49 -18.53
N ARG A 336 1.74 -3.06 -17.27
CA ARG A 336 2.96 -3.00 -16.44
C ARG A 336 3.60 -4.40 -16.37
N PRO A 337 4.94 -4.47 -16.50
CA PRO A 337 5.65 -5.75 -16.44
C PRO A 337 5.51 -6.40 -15.07
N LEU A 338 5.76 -7.71 -15.02
CA LEU A 338 5.84 -8.46 -13.77
C LEU A 338 7.27 -8.45 -13.22
N ASP A 339 7.42 -8.42 -11.89
CA ASP A 339 8.68 -8.69 -11.21
C ASP A 339 8.96 -10.20 -11.09
N TYR A 340 10.08 -10.56 -10.46
CA TYR A 340 10.50 -11.94 -10.28
C TYR A 340 9.57 -12.76 -9.37
N LEU A 341 8.77 -12.10 -8.51
CA LEU A 341 7.72 -12.73 -7.69
C LEU A 341 6.38 -12.80 -8.42
N ARG A 342 6.35 -12.42 -9.70
CA ARG A 342 5.14 -12.32 -10.53
C ARG A 342 4.11 -11.32 -10.00
N ARG A 343 4.57 -10.27 -9.30
CA ARG A 343 3.77 -9.09 -8.96
C ARG A 343 3.90 -8.08 -10.09
N ARG A 344 2.83 -7.36 -10.44
CA ARG A 344 2.95 -6.21 -11.35
C ARG A 344 3.90 -5.16 -10.74
N LYS A 345 4.77 -4.56 -11.55
CA LYS A 345 5.67 -3.47 -11.16
C LYS A 345 4.88 -2.17 -10.89
N ARG A 346 4.07 -2.20 -9.85
CA ARG A 346 3.36 -1.07 -9.26
C ARG A 346 3.54 -1.16 -7.75
N LYS A 347 4.13 -0.12 -7.18
CA LYS A 347 4.42 0.01 -5.75
C LYS A 347 3.55 1.14 -5.21
N ILE A 348 2.59 0.83 -4.36
CA ILE A 348 1.68 1.79 -3.72
C ILE A 348 2.09 1.92 -2.26
N VAL A 349 2.12 3.13 -1.72
CA VAL A 349 2.41 3.35 -0.30
C VAL A 349 1.31 4.17 0.36
N ALA A 350 0.64 3.56 1.33
CA ALA A 350 -0.40 4.20 2.14
C ALA A 350 0.22 4.84 3.39
N ILE A 351 0.05 6.15 3.49
CA ILE A 351 0.44 6.97 4.63
C ILE A 351 -0.70 7.90 5.04
N ASP A 352 -1.04 7.91 6.33
CA ASP A 352 -2.14 8.74 6.85
C ASP A 352 -1.64 10.08 7.40
N ALA A 353 -2.22 11.19 6.94
CA ALA A 353 -1.94 12.53 7.47
C ALA A 353 -2.77 12.85 8.72
N LEU A 354 -2.39 13.86 9.50
CA LEU A 354 -3.23 14.34 10.61
C LEU A 354 -4.52 14.96 10.05
N CYS A 355 -5.66 14.60 10.66
CA CYS A 355 -6.96 15.12 10.27
C CYS A 355 -7.27 16.44 10.97
N ASN A 356 -7.53 17.48 10.17
CA ASN A 356 -7.91 18.83 10.59
C ASN A 356 -7.00 19.42 11.68
N PRO A 357 -5.67 19.43 11.50
CA PRO A 357 -4.74 19.90 12.52
C PRO A 357 -4.90 21.40 12.80
N ARG A 358 -5.40 22.18 11.80
CA ARG A 358 -5.45 23.66 11.85
C ARG A 358 -4.06 24.19 12.22
N MET A 359 -3.99 25.31 12.96
CA MET A 359 -2.74 25.88 13.46
C MET A 359 -1.82 24.90 14.22
N ARG A 360 -2.32 23.76 14.72
CA ARG A 360 -1.45 22.79 15.40
C ARG A 360 -0.46 22.12 14.44
N GLU A 361 -0.70 22.14 13.13
CA GLU A 361 0.23 21.56 12.15
C GLU A 361 1.62 22.19 12.19
N PHE A 362 1.72 23.45 12.62
CA PHE A 362 2.98 24.18 12.78
C PHE A 362 3.69 23.88 14.12
N LYS A 363 3.08 23.08 15.00
CA LYS A 363 3.79 22.63 16.20
C LYS A 363 4.84 21.59 15.85
N ILE A 364 5.98 21.65 16.53
CA ILE A 364 7.11 20.75 16.27
C ILE A 364 6.72 19.28 16.37
N GLU A 365 5.87 18.89 17.32
CA GLU A 365 5.40 17.51 17.45
C GLU A 365 4.59 17.03 16.24
N CYS A 366 3.84 17.93 15.58
CA CYS A 366 3.07 17.63 14.38
C CYS A 366 3.99 17.54 13.15
N ILE A 367 4.96 18.44 13.02
CA ILE A 367 5.93 18.41 11.92
C ILE A 367 6.75 17.12 11.97
N VAL A 368 7.27 16.73 13.15
CA VAL A 368 7.97 15.45 13.35
C VAL A 368 7.07 14.26 13.01
N ARG A 369 5.81 14.28 13.46
CA ARG A 369 4.85 13.21 13.17
C ARG A 369 4.65 13.02 11.67
N GLU A 370 4.37 14.08 10.94
CA GLU A 370 4.08 14.01 9.51
C GLU A 370 5.32 13.63 8.71
N THR A 371 6.49 14.17 9.07
CA THR A 371 7.76 13.85 8.42
C THR A 371 8.15 12.39 8.63
N ASN A 372 7.99 11.86 9.86
CA ASN A 372 8.29 10.46 10.14
C ASN A 372 7.30 9.49 9.49
N LYS A 373 6.02 9.89 9.38
CA LYS A 373 5.02 9.10 8.67
C LYS A 373 5.38 8.95 7.19
N ALA A 374 5.67 10.07 6.52
CA ALA A 374 6.12 10.06 5.13
C ALA A 374 7.44 9.28 4.98
N PHE A 375 8.40 9.50 5.88
CA PHE A 375 9.68 8.79 5.88
C PHE A 375 9.50 7.28 6.04
N CYS A 376 8.65 6.82 6.96
CA CYS A 376 8.33 5.40 7.12
C CYS A 376 7.79 4.77 5.83
N GLY A 377 6.89 5.48 5.14
CA GLY A 377 6.38 5.04 3.84
C GLY A 377 7.46 4.98 2.77
N PHE A 378 8.26 6.05 2.67
CA PHE A 378 9.28 6.19 1.63
C PHE A 378 10.56 5.42 1.92
N LEU A 379 10.76 4.86 3.10
CA LEU A 379 11.97 4.11 3.41
C LEU A 379 12.01 2.77 2.64
N ASN A 380 13.15 2.43 2.04
CA ASN A 380 13.41 1.06 1.59
C ASN A 380 14.16 0.30 2.69
N GLN A 381 13.49 -0.65 3.36
CA GLN A 381 14.07 -1.33 4.53
C GLN A 381 15.23 -2.27 4.18
N SER A 382 15.32 -2.77 2.95
CA SER A 382 16.43 -3.64 2.51
C SER A 382 17.75 -2.89 2.40
N ASP A 383 17.70 -1.67 1.87
CA ASP A 383 18.88 -0.90 1.50
C ASP A 383 19.48 -0.21 2.74
N TYR A 384 18.62 0.29 3.63
CA TYR A 384 19.07 1.01 4.82
C TYR A 384 19.79 0.11 5.85
N LYS A 385 19.47 -1.19 5.88
CA LYS A 385 20.21 -2.18 6.72
C LYS A 385 21.63 -2.45 6.19
N LEU A 386 21.89 -2.22 4.90
CA LEU A 386 23.23 -2.35 4.31
C LEU A 386 24.07 -1.11 4.65
N ASP A 387 23.47 0.09 4.62
CA ASP A 387 24.16 1.33 4.99
C ASP A 387 24.51 1.38 6.49
N LEU A 388 23.60 0.95 7.38
CA LEU A 388 23.90 0.88 8.82
C LEU A 388 25.10 -0.06 9.15
N LYS A 389 25.25 -1.16 8.40
CA LYS A 389 26.44 -2.03 8.53
C LYS A 389 27.72 -1.34 8.06
N GLN A 390 27.65 -0.54 6.99
CA GLN A 390 28.81 0.23 6.52
C GLN A 390 29.20 1.34 7.50
N PHE A 391 28.23 1.96 8.19
CA PHE A 391 28.51 2.91 9.27
C PHE A 391 29.13 2.25 10.51
N GLU A 392 28.64 1.08 10.93
CA GLU A 392 29.27 0.29 12.01
C GLU A 392 30.71 -0.14 11.64
N ASP A 393 30.96 -0.55 10.39
CA ASP A 393 32.29 -0.91 9.90
C ASP A 393 33.24 0.31 9.85
N CYS A 394 32.75 1.51 9.49
CA CYS A 394 33.52 2.75 9.49
C CYS A 394 33.88 3.24 10.91
N GLU A 395 32.94 3.19 11.86
CA GLU A 395 33.23 3.51 13.27
C GLU A 395 34.24 2.51 13.87
N PHE A 396 34.19 1.23 13.44
CA PHE A 396 35.17 0.23 13.85
C PHE A 396 36.58 0.52 13.30
N TYR A 397 36.69 1.04 12.07
CA TYR A 397 37.97 1.43 11.48
C TYR A 397 38.56 2.70 12.11
N GLU A 398 37.74 3.71 12.44
CA GLU A 398 38.22 4.91 13.15
C GLU A 398 38.68 4.59 14.58
N SER A 399 38.03 3.65 15.27
CA SER A 399 38.45 3.18 16.59
C SER A 399 39.81 2.44 16.58
N GLN A 400 40.20 1.84 15.46
CA GLN A 400 41.50 1.18 15.30
C GLN A 400 42.63 2.13 14.88
N LEU A 401 42.32 3.24 14.20
CA LEU A 401 43.30 4.26 13.81
C LEU A 401 43.73 5.14 14.99
N GLY A 402 42.84 5.35 15.98
CA GLY A 402 43.13 6.09 17.21
C GLY A 402 44.08 5.37 18.20
N HIS A 403 44.39 4.09 17.95
CA HIS A 403 45.18 3.26 18.88
C HIS A 403 46.57 2.84 18.39
N ARG A 404 47.09 3.40 17.29
CA ARG A 404 48.43 3.05 16.74
C ARG A 404 49.45 4.17 16.60
N ILE A 405 49.37 5.23 17.41
CA ILE A 405 50.49 6.17 17.57
C ILE A 405 51.02 6.09 19.01
N SER A 406 51.71 4.99 19.33
CA SER A 406 52.75 4.96 20.36
C SER A 406 53.63 3.72 20.17
N ALA A 407 54.95 3.91 20.31
CA ALA A 407 56.01 2.89 20.36
C ALA A 407 56.59 2.33 19.04
N SER A 408 57.54 3.11 18.51
CA SER A 408 58.96 2.73 18.24
C SER A 408 59.36 1.59 17.29
N ASN A 409 60.18 2.01 16.31
CA ASN A 409 61.45 1.44 15.82
C ASN A 409 61.50 0.07 15.11
N GLY A 410 61.93 0.11 13.84
CA GLY A 410 62.89 -0.88 13.31
C GLY A 410 62.62 -1.44 11.89
N GLN A 411 63.46 -1.00 10.93
CA GLN A 411 63.97 -1.76 9.77
C GLN A 411 63.05 -2.18 8.58
N VAL A 412 62.97 -1.27 7.59
CA VAL A 412 63.39 -1.38 6.16
C VAL A 412 63.52 -2.77 5.46
N HIS A 413 62.58 -3.03 4.52
CA HIS A 413 62.64 -3.69 3.17
C HIS A 413 63.04 -5.19 2.98
N PRO A 414 62.76 -5.85 1.81
CA PRO A 414 61.74 -5.65 0.76
C PRO A 414 61.02 -6.93 0.24
N ILE A 415 60.07 -6.70 -0.67
CA ILE A 415 59.26 -7.60 -1.54
C ILE A 415 60.11 -8.52 -2.44
N PRO A 416 59.58 -9.69 -2.87
CA PRO A 416 59.35 -9.95 -4.32
C PRO A 416 58.01 -10.71 -4.55
N SER A 417 57.05 -10.25 -5.37
CA SER A 417 56.96 -10.33 -6.85
C SER A 417 57.28 -11.71 -7.46
N ALA A 418 56.26 -12.42 -7.96
CA ALA A 418 56.38 -13.24 -9.17
C ALA A 418 55.01 -13.62 -9.74
N HIS A 419 54.87 -13.33 -11.03
CA HIS A 419 53.85 -13.75 -11.98
C HIS A 419 53.85 -15.26 -12.20
N SER A 420 52.72 -15.83 -12.65
CA SER A 420 52.66 -16.53 -13.95
C SER A 420 51.24 -17.03 -14.26
N GLU A 421 50.80 -16.68 -15.46
CA GLU A 421 49.65 -17.16 -16.20
C GLU A 421 49.80 -18.64 -16.61
N GLY A 422 48.69 -19.29 -16.99
CA GLY A 422 48.70 -20.61 -17.62
C GLY A 422 47.30 -21.14 -17.92
N GLU A 423 46.92 -21.08 -19.18
CA GLU A 423 45.63 -21.41 -19.79
C GLU A 423 45.31 -22.91 -19.96
N MET A 424 44.01 -23.19 -20.18
CA MET A 424 43.36 -24.22 -21.06
C MET A 424 43.66 -25.72 -20.78
N ASN A 425 42.71 -26.66 -20.70
CA ASN A 425 41.73 -27.03 -21.73
C ASN A 425 40.86 -28.25 -21.28
N SER A 426 39.66 -28.36 -21.87
CA SER A 426 38.86 -29.54 -22.28
C SER A 426 38.78 -30.82 -21.40
N ASP A 427 37.58 -31.25 -20.98
CA ASP A 427 36.66 -32.10 -21.77
C ASP A 427 35.46 -32.61 -20.95
N CYS A 428 34.34 -32.84 -21.65
CA CYS A 428 33.07 -33.33 -21.10
C CYS A 428 33.04 -34.87 -20.96
N SER A 429 32.53 -35.37 -19.83
CA SER A 429 31.89 -36.69 -19.76
C SER A 429 30.82 -36.73 -18.68
N VAL A 430 29.64 -37.22 -19.05
CA VAL A 430 28.40 -37.32 -18.27
C VAL A 430 28.42 -38.58 -17.40
N ALA A 431 28.15 -38.45 -16.08
CA ALA A 431 27.42 -39.43 -15.27
C ALA A 431 27.09 -38.90 -13.86
N ASP A 432 25.84 -39.13 -13.46
CA ASP A 432 25.14 -38.96 -12.18
C ASP A 432 25.94 -38.72 -10.88
N SER A 433 25.49 -37.71 -10.10
CA SER A 433 25.17 -37.88 -8.67
C SER A 433 24.62 -36.59 -8.02
N ASN A 434 23.78 -36.80 -7.02
CA ASN A 434 23.07 -35.87 -6.14
C ASN A 434 23.89 -34.71 -5.54
N ASP A 435 23.13 -33.74 -5.01
CA ASP A 435 23.50 -32.73 -4.03
C ASP A 435 24.28 -31.51 -4.52
N LYS A 436 23.56 -30.51 -5.04
CA LYS A 436 23.85 -29.09 -4.75
C LYS A 436 22.57 -28.29 -4.53
N ILE A 437 22.37 -27.92 -3.27
CA ILE A 437 21.57 -26.78 -2.83
C ILE A 437 22.00 -25.58 -3.68
N GLY A 438 21.11 -25.15 -4.58
CA GLY A 438 21.27 -23.92 -5.34
C GLY A 438 21.09 -22.74 -4.41
N GLN A 439 22.20 -22.07 -4.14
CA GLN A 439 22.25 -20.69 -3.65
C GLN A 439 21.28 -19.82 -4.46
N LEU A 440 20.61 -18.87 -3.80
CA LEU A 440 19.91 -17.78 -4.49
C LEU A 440 20.86 -17.18 -5.53
N PRO A 441 20.45 -17.02 -6.81
CA PRO A 441 21.27 -16.33 -7.78
C PRO A 441 21.53 -14.91 -7.27
N GLY A 442 22.81 -14.54 -7.23
CA GLY A 442 23.28 -13.22 -6.85
C GLY A 442 22.57 -12.11 -7.62
N SER A 443 22.42 -10.96 -6.95
CA SER A 443 21.82 -9.74 -7.45
C SER A 443 22.40 -9.35 -8.82
N SER A 444 21.60 -9.55 -9.87
CA SER A 444 21.84 -8.91 -11.16
C SER A 444 21.20 -7.51 -11.12
N ALA A 445 22.06 -6.50 -11.09
CA ALA A 445 21.80 -5.06 -10.99
C ALA A 445 21.22 -4.58 -9.63
N PRO A 446 21.72 -3.46 -9.06
CA PRO A 446 20.96 -2.77 -8.01
C PRO A 446 19.63 -2.36 -8.63
N ASP A 447 18.51 -2.86 -8.09
CA ASP A 447 17.19 -2.35 -8.42
C ASP A 447 17.23 -0.87 -8.01
N GLU A 448 17.31 0.06 -8.97
CA GLU A 448 17.41 1.48 -8.67
C GLU A 448 16.24 1.85 -7.76
N THR A 449 16.54 2.43 -6.59
CA THR A 449 15.54 2.80 -5.59
C THR A 449 14.48 3.68 -6.26
N PRO A 450 13.19 3.29 -6.31
CA PRO A 450 12.20 4.04 -7.06
C PRO A 450 12.02 5.44 -6.46
N GLY A 451 11.68 6.43 -7.28
CA GLY A 451 11.29 7.76 -6.80
C GLY A 451 9.96 7.76 -6.04
N VAL A 452 9.39 8.93 -5.77
CA VAL A 452 8.08 9.07 -5.13
C VAL A 452 7.15 9.91 -6.01
N ALA A 453 5.98 9.37 -6.38
CA ALA A 453 4.91 10.09 -7.06
C ALA A 453 3.79 10.40 -6.06
N THR A 454 3.59 11.68 -5.77
CA THR A 454 2.69 12.17 -4.71
C THR A 454 2.05 13.51 -5.08
N GLY A 455 1.37 14.14 -4.13
CA GLY A 455 0.76 15.46 -4.29
C GLY A 455 0.32 16.01 -2.94
N ASN A 456 -0.86 16.63 -2.93
CA ASN A 456 -1.44 17.37 -1.80
C ASN A 456 -1.93 16.46 -0.64
N TRP A 457 -1.04 15.60 -0.13
CA TRP A 457 -1.27 14.64 0.95
C TRP A 457 -1.75 15.35 2.23
N GLY A 458 -2.97 15.01 2.66
CA GLY A 458 -3.57 15.56 3.88
C GLY A 458 -4.10 16.99 3.77
N CYS A 459 -4.08 17.61 2.59
CA CYS A 459 -4.46 19.04 2.45
C CYS A 459 -5.95 19.26 2.13
N GLY A 460 -6.60 18.31 1.46
CA GLY A 460 -8.02 18.41 1.08
C GLY A 460 -8.97 18.22 2.27
N ALA A 461 -9.61 17.04 2.36
CA ALA A 461 -10.57 16.75 3.44
C ALA A 461 -9.96 16.80 4.86
N PHE A 462 -8.63 16.70 4.97
CA PHE A 462 -7.91 16.76 6.24
C PHE A 462 -7.36 18.17 6.54
N GLY A 463 -7.46 19.13 5.62
CA GLY A 463 -7.24 20.55 5.90
C GLY A 463 -5.82 20.95 6.33
N GLY A 464 -4.79 20.22 5.92
CA GLY A 464 -3.39 20.62 6.12
C GLY A 464 -2.90 21.66 5.10
N ASP A 465 -1.86 22.41 5.48
CA ASP A 465 -1.21 23.42 4.65
C ASP A 465 -0.43 22.79 3.49
N LEU A 466 -0.71 23.26 2.27
CA LEU A 466 -0.13 22.75 1.02
C LEU A 466 1.38 22.92 0.96
N GLN A 467 1.90 24.10 1.36
CA GLN A 467 3.32 24.41 1.25
C GLN A 467 4.10 23.58 2.26
N LEU A 468 3.65 23.56 3.53
CA LEU A 468 4.23 22.76 4.60
C LEU A 468 4.29 21.27 4.22
N LYS A 469 3.18 20.70 3.75
CA LYS A 469 3.11 19.28 3.36
C LYS A 469 3.98 18.95 2.15
N SER A 470 4.17 19.87 1.20
CA SER A 470 5.07 19.65 0.07
C SER A 470 6.54 19.53 0.50
N ILE A 471 6.97 20.38 1.45
CA ILE A 471 8.33 20.38 1.98
C ILE A 471 8.57 19.18 2.91
N ILE A 472 7.61 18.84 3.77
CA ILE A 472 7.67 17.64 4.63
C ILE A 472 7.91 16.37 3.80
N GLN A 473 7.17 16.20 2.70
CA GLN A 473 7.35 15.04 1.82
C GLN A 473 8.71 15.05 1.13
N TRP A 474 9.24 16.23 0.77
CA TRP A 474 10.57 16.34 0.18
C TRP A 474 11.69 15.96 1.15
N LEU A 475 11.60 16.43 2.40
CA LEU A 475 12.53 16.07 3.47
C LEU A 475 12.54 14.55 3.68
N ALA A 476 11.35 13.96 3.82
CA ALA A 476 11.19 12.52 3.99
C ALA A 476 11.73 11.70 2.81
N ALA A 477 11.43 12.11 1.57
CA ALA A 477 11.90 11.40 0.37
C ALA A 477 13.42 11.48 0.23
N SER A 478 14.00 12.65 0.48
CA SER A 478 15.44 12.88 0.43
C SER A 478 16.18 12.07 1.51
N GLN A 479 15.67 12.09 2.74
CA GLN A 479 16.23 11.30 3.85
C GLN A 479 16.12 9.80 3.61
N ALA A 480 15.07 9.34 2.93
CA ALA A 480 14.90 7.96 2.49
C ALA A 480 15.72 7.62 1.23
N GLN A 481 16.63 8.51 0.80
CA GLN A 481 17.49 8.37 -0.38
C GLN A 481 16.71 8.06 -1.66
N ARG A 482 15.51 8.62 -1.81
CA ARG A 482 14.75 8.52 -3.05
C ARG A 482 15.39 9.42 -4.11
N PRO A 483 15.52 8.97 -5.37
CA PRO A 483 16.22 9.76 -6.40
C PRO A 483 15.46 11.04 -6.78
N PHE A 484 14.13 11.02 -6.70
CA PHE A 484 13.30 12.19 -6.97
C PHE A 484 11.94 12.09 -6.27
N ILE A 485 11.28 13.24 -6.13
CA ILE A 485 9.86 13.37 -5.87
C ILE A 485 9.17 14.00 -7.08
N LEU A 486 8.09 13.40 -7.56
CA LEU A 486 7.18 13.91 -8.58
C LEU A 486 5.89 14.34 -7.87
N TYR A 487 5.65 15.65 -7.83
CA TYR A 487 4.60 16.26 -7.03
C TYR A 487 3.51 16.85 -7.93
N TYR A 488 2.31 16.28 -7.87
CA TYR A 488 1.12 16.77 -8.55
C TYR A 488 0.42 17.85 -7.71
N THR A 489 0.47 19.10 -8.15
CA THR A 489 -0.10 20.25 -7.43
C THR A 489 -1.59 20.45 -7.71
N PHE A 490 -2.10 19.87 -8.81
CA PHE A 490 -3.45 20.11 -9.33
C PHE A 490 -3.77 21.59 -9.60
N GLY A 491 -2.74 22.41 -9.85
CA GLY A 491 -2.89 23.83 -10.17
C GLY A 491 -3.26 24.72 -8.96
N GLU A 492 -3.13 24.21 -7.74
CA GLU A 492 -3.43 24.96 -6.52
C GLU A 492 -2.59 26.25 -6.41
N GLU A 493 -3.27 27.38 -6.21
CA GLU A 493 -2.66 28.71 -6.16
C GLU A 493 -1.54 28.82 -5.12
N PRO A 494 -1.68 28.31 -3.88
CA PRO A 494 -0.62 28.37 -2.88
C PRO A 494 0.67 27.66 -3.29
N LEU A 495 0.64 26.79 -4.31
CA LEU A 495 1.79 26.03 -4.80
C LEU A 495 2.39 26.59 -6.10
N GLN A 496 1.91 27.73 -6.61
CA GLN A 496 2.42 28.31 -7.88
C GLN A 496 3.94 28.58 -7.87
N ARG A 497 4.51 28.88 -6.70
CA ARG A 497 5.94 29.15 -6.52
C ARG A 497 6.76 27.92 -6.12
N LEU A 498 6.16 26.73 -6.05
CA LEU A 498 6.83 25.52 -5.57
C LEU A 498 8.07 25.17 -6.42
N GLU A 499 7.97 25.24 -7.75
CA GLU A 499 9.09 24.95 -8.65
C GLU A 499 10.23 25.96 -8.45
N GLN A 500 9.90 27.26 -8.39
CA GLN A 500 10.88 28.32 -8.15
C GLN A 500 11.63 28.13 -6.82
N VAL A 501 10.89 27.86 -5.74
CA VAL A 501 11.46 27.70 -4.39
C VAL A 501 12.34 26.45 -4.32
N THR A 502 11.88 25.32 -4.84
CA THR A 502 12.65 24.06 -4.81
C THR A 502 13.93 24.15 -5.65
N GLN A 503 13.88 24.77 -6.84
CA GLN A 503 15.07 25.04 -7.65
C GLN A 503 16.06 25.96 -6.93
N TRP A 504 15.58 27.03 -6.30
CA TRP A 504 16.44 27.93 -5.54
C TRP A 504 17.15 27.20 -4.39
N ILE A 505 16.42 26.38 -3.61
CA ILE A 505 16.99 25.58 -2.51
C ILE A 505 18.07 24.61 -3.04
N LEU A 506 17.80 23.91 -4.13
CA LEU A 506 18.75 22.97 -4.76
C LEU A 506 20.02 23.68 -5.25
N LEU A 507 19.89 24.86 -5.87
CA LEU A 507 21.03 25.66 -6.35
C LEU A 507 21.94 26.13 -5.20
N HIS A 508 21.39 26.34 -4.01
CA HIS A 508 22.16 26.73 -2.82
C HIS A 508 22.72 25.53 -2.05
N GLY A 509 22.49 24.30 -2.53
CA GLY A 509 23.09 23.08 -1.97
C GLY A 509 22.60 22.72 -0.58
N TRP A 510 21.38 23.11 -0.21
CA TRP A 510 20.82 22.83 1.12
C TRP A 510 20.70 21.33 1.38
N THR A 511 20.96 20.94 2.61
CA THR A 511 20.72 19.60 3.14
C THR A 511 19.29 19.46 3.67
N VAL A 512 18.90 18.23 4.00
CA VAL A 512 17.68 17.92 4.77
C VAL A 512 17.66 18.70 6.07
N GLY A 513 18.79 18.76 6.80
CA GLY A 513 18.90 19.51 8.05
C GLY A 513 18.69 21.01 7.88
N ASP A 514 19.30 21.62 6.86
CA ASP A 514 19.14 23.05 6.58
C ASP A 514 17.67 23.41 6.32
N LEU A 515 17.00 22.67 5.43
CA LEU A 515 15.60 22.91 5.10
C LEU A 515 14.66 22.60 6.27
N TRP A 516 14.95 21.55 7.05
CA TRP A 516 14.22 21.24 8.28
C TRP A 516 14.29 22.41 9.28
N ASN A 517 15.49 22.93 9.54
CA ASN A 517 15.68 24.02 10.50
C ASN A 517 14.91 25.28 10.08
N MET A 518 14.93 25.62 8.79
CA MET A 518 14.13 26.74 8.26
C MET A 518 12.62 26.50 8.38
N LEU A 519 12.16 25.27 8.13
CA LEU A 519 10.75 24.88 8.28
C LEU A 519 10.31 24.98 9.76
N VAL A 520 11.14 24.55 10.70
CA VAL A 520 10.87 24.63 12.14
C VAL A 520 10.83 26.08 12.61
N GLU A 521 11.78 26.92 12.17
CA GLU A 521 11.79 28.35 12.50
C GLU A 521 10.52 29.04 11.99
N TYR A 522 10.19 28.85 10.71
CA TYR A 522 8.95 29.38 10.13
C TYR A 522 7.73 28.94 10.94
N SER A 523 7.64 27.65 11.24
CA SER A 523 6.47 27.08 11.90
C SER A 523 6.31 27.61 13.32
N SER A 524 7.42 27.82 14.03
CA SER A 524 7.41 28.48 15.35
C SER A 524 6.86 29.91 15.26
N GLN A 525 7.37 30.73 14.33
CA GLN A 525 6.89 32.10 14.12
C GLN A 525 5.42 32.13 13.70
N ARG A 526 5.02 31.20 12.81
CA ARG A 526 3.65 31.05 12.31
C ARG A 526 2.68 30.67 13.43
N PHE A 527 3.07 29.75 14.30
CA PHE A 527 2.27 29.32 15.44
C PHE A 527 2.15 30.42 16.51
N ALA A 528 3.22 31.18 16.76
CA ALA A 528 3.23 32.31 17.68
C ALA A 528 2.46 33.54 17.15
N GLY A 529 2.09 33.56 15.86
CA GLY A 529 1.43 34.70 15.21
C GLY A 529 2.39 35.84 14.85
N GLU A 530 3.70 35.59 14.88
CA GLU A 530 4.76 36.55 14.54
C GLU A 530 4.88 36.77 13.03
N THR A 531 4.44 35.80 12.22
CA THR A 531 4.32 35.95 10.76
C THR A 531 2.95 35.56 10.21
N SER A 532 2.41 36.43 9.36
CA SER A 532 1.20 36.18 8.59
C SER A 532 1.47 35.63 7.18
N CYS A 533 2.73 35.58 6.74
CA CYS A 533 3.14 35.12 5.41
C CYS A 533 3.03 33.59 5.26
N CYS A 534 2.79 33.12 4.04
CA CYS A 534 2.98 31.71 3.67
C CYS A 534 4.48 31.37 3.62
N PHE A 535 4.82 30.08 3.76
CA PHE A 535 6.21 29.61 3.87
C PHE A 535 7.08 30.08 2.69
N PHE A 536 6.59 29.96 1.45
CA PHE A 536 7.36 30.33 0.26
C PHE A 536 7.71 31.82 0.20
N SER A 537 6.79 32.69 0.62
CA SER A 537 7.03 34.14 0.67
C SER A 537 7.86 34.56 1.88
N TRP A 538 7.77 33.81 2.99
CA TRP A 538 8.63 34.01 4.15
C TRP A 538 10.08 33.60 3.85
N LEU A 539 10.28 32.45 3.19
CA LEU A 539 11.60 31.90 2.86
C LEU A 539 12.29 32.72 1.76
N LEU A 540 11.56 33.04 0.70
CA LEU A 540 12.08 33.77 -0.46
C LEU A 540 11.16 34.96 -0.81
N PRO A 541 11.33 36.12 -0.16
CA PRO A 541 10.55 37.32 -0.45
C PRO A 541 10.79 37.80 -1.89
N GLU A 542 9.74 38.28 -2.56
CA GLU A 542 9.81 38.69 -3.97
C GLU A 542 10.85 39.80 -4.26
N GLN A 543 11.23 40.58 -3.24
CA GLN A 543 12.21 41.66 -3.35
C GLN A 543 13.64 41.16 -3.58
N ASN A 544 13.94 39.91 -3.22
CA ASN A 544 15.24 39.26 -3.44
C ASN A 544 15.40 38.67 -4.85
N LEU A 545 14.37 38.78 -5.71
CA LEU A 545 14.34 38.20 -7.06
C LEU A 545 14.82 39.13 -8.18
N ARG A 546 15.21 40.38 -7.90
CA ARG A 546 15.67 41.33 -8.94
C ARG A 546 16.97 40.92 -9.67
N GLY A 547 17.58 39.78 -9.33
CA GLY A 547 18.79 39.25 -9.97
C GLY A 547 18.59 38.01 -10.84
N PHE A 548 17.38 37.48 -10.96
CA PHE A 548 17.09 36.26 -11.72
C PHE A 548 15.93 36.50 -12.70
N HIS A 549 16.24 37.12 -13.83
CA HIS A 549 15.39 37.15 -15.02
C HIS A 549 16.15 36.56 -16.22
#